data_AF-A0A7R9Y1R9-F1
#
_entry.id   AF-A0A7R9Y1R9-F1
#
_cell.length_a   1.000
_cell.length_b   1.000
_cell.length_c   1.000
_cell.angle_alpha   90.00
_cell.angle_beta   90.00
_cell.angle_gamma   90.00
#
_symmetry.space_group_name_H-M   'P 1'
#
loop_
_entity.id
_entity.type
_entity.pdbx_description
1 polymer ?
#
loop_
_entity_poly.entity_id
_entity_poly.type
_entity_poly.pdbx_seq_one_letter_code
_entity_poly.pdbx_strand_id
1 'polypeptide(L)'
;APCDGHGNNVANPTLGCPFAPMLRRAGYDYADGVDAAAGLNRPSARLVSNALCRQVGSMPGRARLNDLHTNFGQLLAHDLDFSTPFANAKVESNLPIDVPAGDPWFDSSAAGEKTLRFKRSGVVAGTGANFEIPREQFNKVTSFLDLSQVYGSDATRAGAQRERKGGRLLMASDGLLPLNTLGVPNANPLDRPREELFVSGDNRANVQPGLLVLHTLWHREHNANADELAAELVEGRAARGDAR
;
A
#
# COMPACT_ATOMS: atom_id res chain seq x y z
N ALA A 1 -13.11 10.94 -13.53
CA ALA A 1 -13.54 10.51 -12.18
C ALA A 1 -12.60 11.11 -11.15
N PRO A 2 -13.05 11.43 -9.94
CA PRO A 2 -12.13 11.83 -8.88
C PRO A 2 -11.22 10.64 -8.53
N CYS A 3 -9.95 10.91 -8.25
CA CYS A 3 -8.92 9.90 -7.97
C CYS A 3 -9.12 9.18 -6.62
N ASP A 4 -10.08 9.63 -5.83
CA ASP A 4 -10.45 9.08 -4.52
C ASP A 4 -11.63 8.09 -4.60
N GLY A 5 -12.07 7.73 -5.81
CA GLY A 5 -13.19 6.80 -6.02
C GLY A 5 -14.57 7.34 -5.67
N HIS A 6 -14.70 8.62 -5.27
CA HIS A 6 -15.99 9.20 -4.90
C HIS A 6 -16.98 9.19 -6.07
N GLY A 7 -18.23 8.83 -5.77
CA GLY A 7 -19.31 8.76 -6.76
C GLY A 7 -19.26 7.53 -7.66
N ASN A 8 -18.38 6.55 -7.40
CA ASN A 8 -18.41 5.27 -8.09
C ASN A 8 -19.76 4.54 -7.88
N ASN A 9 -20.24 4.51 -6.63
CA ASN A 9 -21.59 4.04 -6.32
C ASN A 9 -22.58 5.22 -6.30
N VAL A 10 -23.61 5.17 -7.15
CA VAL A 10 -24.59 6.27 -7.30
C VAL A 10 -25.41 6.51 -6.03
N ALA A 11 -25.79 5.46 -5.31
CA ALA A 11 -26.62 5.57 -4.11
C ALA A 11 -25.80 5.94 -2.87
N ASN A 12 -24.56 5.48 -2.81
CA ASN A 12 -23.65 5.69 -1.68
C ASN A 12 -22.28 6.17 -2.19
N PRO A 13 -22.13 7.47 -2.51
CA PRO A 13 -20.94 8.00 -3.19
C PRO A 13 -19.60 7.78 -2.48
N THR A 14 -19.60 7.48 -1.18
CA THR A 14 -18.39 7.27 -0.37
C THR A 14 -17.94 5.81 -0.29
N LEU A 15 -18.70 4.86 -0.83
CA LEU A 15 -18.31 3.45 -0.81
C LEU A 15 -17.04 3.24 -1.64
N GLY A 16 -16.04 2.64 -1.00
CA GLY A 16 -14.75 2.34 -1.63
C GLY A 16 -13.77 3.52 -1.68
N CYS A 17 -14.13 4.69 -1.15
CA CYS A 17 -13.20 5.81 -1.01
C CYS A 17 -12.09 5.53 0.03
N PRO A 18 -10.94 6.20 -0.06
CA PRO A 18 -9.95 6.24 1.00
C PRO A 18 -10.56 6.64 2.36
N PHE A 19 -9.98 6.09 3.41
CA PHE A 19 -10.39 6.18 4.81
C PHE A 19 -11.77 5.59 5.14
N ALA A 20 -12.44 4.93 4.19
CA ALA A 20 -13.61 4.13 4.49
C ALA A 20 -13.26 2.91 5.37
N PRO A 21 -14.18 2.45 6.24
CA PRO A 21 -13.99 1.23 7.02
C PRO A 21 -13.74 0.01 6.11
N MET A 22 -12.84 -0.87 6.53
CA MET A 22 -12.66 -2.16 5.88
C MET A 22 -13.89 -3.05 6.09
N LEU A 23 -14.23 -3.85 5.07
CA LEU A 23 -15.39 -4.73 5.15
C LEU A 23 -15.16 -5.88 6.14
N ARG A 24 -16.12 -6.10 7.04
CA ARG A 24 -16.17 -7.27 7.92
C ARG A 24 -17.02 -8.38 7.30
N ARG A 25 -16.39 -9.52 6.98
CA ARG A 25 -17.09 -10.75 6.54
C ARG A 25 -17.58 -11.61 7.71
N ALA A 26 -16.95 -11.47 8.87
CA ALA A 26 -17.35 -12.08 10.13
C ALA A 26 -17.38 -11.00 11.22
N GLY A 27 -17.92 -11.34 12.40
CA GLY A 27 -17.86 -10.44 13.56
C GLY A 27 -16.42 -10.08 13.97
N TYR A 28 -16.28 -9.11 14.86
CA TYR A 28 -15.01 -8.78 15.50
C TYR A 28 -14.81 -9.64 16.76
N ASP A 29 -13.55 -9.90 17.10
CA ASP A 29 -13.14 -10.61 18.32
C ASP A 29 -12.12 -9.72 19.05
N TYR A 30 -12.60 -8.94 20.00
CA TYR A 30 -11.80 -8.11 20.90
C TYR A 30 -12.01 -8.63 22.33
N ALA A 31 -10.96 -8.60 23.16
CA ALA A 31 -11.00 -9.17 24.51
C ALA A 31 -12.05 -8.49 25.41
N ASP A 32 -12.31 -7.20 25.17
CA ASP A 32 -13.32 -6.37 25.84
C ASP A 32 -14.59 -6.19 24.99
N GLY A 33 -14.67 -6.85 23.83
CA GLY A 33 -15.74 -6.66 22.85
C GLY A 33 -15.71 -5.33 22.09
N VAL A 34 -14.66 -4.50 22.26
CA VAL A 34 -14.61 -3.16 21.68
C VAL A 34 -13.28 -2.88 20.97
N ASP A 35 -12.15 -2.94 21.68
CA ASP A 35 -10.85 -2.49 21.16
C ASP A 35 -9.66 -3.30 21.68
N ALA A 36 -9.72 -3.86 22.89
CA ALA A 36 -8.61 -4.64 23.44
C ALA A 36 -8.26 -5.84 22.56
N ALA A 37 -6.97 -6.01 22.25
CA ALA A 37 -6.51 -7.10 21.38
C ALA A 37 -6.92 -8.46 21.98
N ALA A 38 -7.62 -9.29 21.19
CA ALA A 38 -7.99 -10.63 21.62
C ALA A 38 -6.80 -11.60 21.56
N GLY A 39 -6.94 -12.72 22.28
CA GLY A 39 -6.02 -13.83 22.17
C GLY A 39 -4.69 -13.66 22.89
N LEU A 40 -4.64 -12.91 24.00
CA LEU A 40 -3.45 -12.80 24.86
C LEU A 40 -2.99 -14.14 25.44
N ASN A 41 -3.87 -15.15 25.46
CA ASN A 41 -3.58 -16.52 25.83
C ASN A 41 -3.18 -17.43 24.65
N ARG A 42 -3.14 -16.90 23.42
CA ARG A 42 -2.71 -17.64 22.22
C ARG A 42 -1.17 -17.66 22.15
N PRO A 43 -0.57 -18.65 21.47
CA PRO A 43 0.86 -18.65 21.20
C PRO A 43 1.31 -17.35 20.51
N SER A 44 2.52 -16.88 20.83
CA SER A 44 3.05 -15.66 20.19
C SER A 44 3.17 -15.83 18.68
N ALA A 45 2.99 -14.74 17.93
CA ALA A 45 3.07 -14.77 16.47
C ALA A 45 4.44 -15.29 15.98
N ARG A 46 5.52 -15.03 16.73
CA ARG A 46 6.85 -15.55 16.43
C ARG A 46 6.93 -17.06 16.62
N LEU A 47 6.35 -17.61 17.70
CA LEU A 47 6.32 -19.06 17.90
C LEU A 47 5.56 -19.76 16.76
N VAL A 48 4.40 -19.23 16.37
CA VAL A 48 3.61 -19.76 15.25
C VAL A 48 4.40 -19.68 13.94
N SER A 49 5.07 -18.55 13.67
CA SER A 49 5.93 -18.39 12.49
C SER A 49 7.07 -19.42 12.46
N ASN A 50 7.69 -19.71 13.60
CA ASN A 50 8.76 -20.71 13.68
C ASN A 50 8.24 -22.13 13.43
N ALA A 51 7.03 -22.44 13.90
CA ALA A 51 6.41 -23.75 13.74
C ALA A 51 5.92 -23.99 12.30
N LEU A 52 5.35 -22.97 11.65
CA LEU A 52 4.65 -23.13 10.36
C LEU A 52 5.46 -22.67 9.15
N CYS A 53 6.28 -21.64 9.29
CA CYS A 53 6.96 -20.97 8.16
C CYS A 53 8.44 -21.32 8.05
N ARG A 54 8.94 -22.29 8.83
CA ARG A 54 10.34 -22.70 8.78
C ARG A 54 10.63 -23.44 7.47
N GLN A 55 11.50 -22.84 6.66
CA GLN A 55 12.01 -23.43 5.43
C GLN A 55 13.53 -23.61 5.56
N VAL A 56 14.04 -24.82 5.28
CA VAL A 56 15.47 -25.17 5.44
C VAL A 56 16.21 -25.30 4.10
N GLY A 57 15.51 -25.10 2.98
CA GLY A 57 16.07 -25.20 1.63
C GLY A 57 15.08 -24.71 0.59
N SER A 58 15.47 -24.70 -0.69
CA SER A 58 14.57 -24.28 -1.77
C SER A 58 13.38 -25.24 -1.89
N MET A 59 12.16 -24.69 -1.98
CA MET A 59 10.93 -25.44 -2.17
C MET A 59 10.12 -24.83 -3.32
N PRO A 60 10.43 -25.18 -4.58
CA PRO A 60 9.70 -24.64 -5.74
C PRO A 60 8.22 -25.01 -5.68
N GLY A 61 7.36 -24.02 -5.95
CA GLY A 61 5.92 -24.23 -5.97
C GLY A 61 5.50 -25.20 -7.07
N ARG A 62 4.48 -26.03 -6.79
CA ARG A 62 3.95 -27.01 -7.76
C ARG A 62 3.46 -26.38 -9.07
N ALA A 63 2.96 -25.14 -8.98
CA ALA A 63 2.46 -24.38 -10.12
C ALA A 63 3.56 -23.83 -11.04
N ARG A 64 4.84 -23.91 -10.64
CA ARG A 64 6.01 -23.43 -11.42
C ARG A 64 5.85 -22.00 -11.96
N LEU A 65 5.26 -21.12 -11.14
CA LEU A 65 5.13 -19.71 -11.46
C LEU A 65 6.50 -19.02 -11.35
N ASN A 66 6.71 -18.00 -12.17
CA ASN A 66 7.91 -17.16 -12.09
C ASN A 66 7.75 -16.06 -11.03
N ASP A 67 8.84 -15.37 -10.70
CA ASP A 67 8.82 -14.34 -9.64
C ASP A 67 7.96 -13.12 -9.98
N LEU A 68 7.65 -12.90 -11.26
CA LEU A 68 6.71 -11.84 -11.67
C LEU A 68 5.33 -12.06 -11.06
N HIS A 69 4.92 -13.32 -10.86
CA HIS A 69 3.64 -13.63 -10.22
C HIS A 69 3.52 -12.99 -8.82
N THR A 70 4.55 -13.13 -7.98
CA THR A 70 4.57 -12.57 -6.63
C THR A 70 4.60 -11.04 -6.65
N ASN A 71 5.43 -10.47 -7.52
CA ASN A 71 5.57 -9.01 -7.64
C ASN A 71 4.27 -8.37 -8.17
N PHE A 72 3.64 -8.98 -9.18
CA PHE A 72 2.37 -8.51 -9.73
C PHE A 72 1.23 -8.67 -8.72
N GLY A 73 1.19 -9.78 -7.98
CA GLY A 73 0.26 -9.96 -6.87
C GLY A 73 0.39 -8.87 -5.81
N GLN A 74 1.63 -8.48 -5.48
CA GLN A 74 1.88 -7.36 -4.56
C GLN A 74 1.41 -6.02 -5.14
N LEU A 75 1.69 -5.75 -6.42
CA LEU A 75 1.23 -4.53 -7.10
C LEU A 75 -0.31 -4.43 -7.08
N LEU A 76 -1.00 -5.56 -7.31
CA LEU A 76 -2.46 -5.63 -7.27
C LEU A 76 -3.00 -5.39 -5.86
N ALA A 77 -2.39 -6.02 -4.85
CA ALA A 77 -2.77 -5.78 -3.45
C ALA A 77 -2.61 -4.31 -3.05
N HIS A 78 -1.58 -3.64 -3.56
CA HIS A 78 -1.36 -2.21 -3.29
C HIS A 78 -2.41 -1.29 -3.93
N ASP A 79 -3.16 -1.77 -4.94
CA ASP A 79 -4.30 -1.04 -5.52
C ASP A 79 -5.57 -1.18 -4.67
N LEU A 80 -5.67 -2.25 -3.90
CA LEU A 80 -6.90 -2.63 -3.21
C LEU A 80 -6.91 -2.23 -1.75
N ASP A 81 -5.78 -2.34 -1.05
CA ASP A 81 -5.75 -2.09 0.37
C ASP A 81 -4.44 -1.53 0.91
N PHE A 82 -4.61 -0.68 1.93
CA PHE A 82 -3.53 -0.20 2.76
C PHE A 82 -4.01 0.18 4.15
N SER A 83 -3.66 -0.63 5.15
CA SER A 83 -3.88 -0.31 6.56
C SER A 83 -2.55 -0.27 7.31
N THR A 84 -2.32 0.82 8.03
CA THR A 84 -1.06 1.06 8.75
C THR A 84 -1.35 1.97 9.95
N PRO A 85 -0.48 2.03 10.97
CA PRO A 85 -0.66 2.94 12.09
C PRO A 85 -0.83 4.40 11.64
N PHE A 86 -1.42 5.22 12.52
CA PHE A 86 -1.33 6.66 12.35
C PHE A 86 0.11 7.14 12.57
N ALA A 87 0.50 8.23 11.92
CA ALA A 87 1.82 8.84 12.15
C ALA A 87 2.01 9.26 13.62
N ASN A 88 0.91 9.67 14.28
CA ASN A 88 0.85 10.01 15.70
C ASN A 88 0.35 8.84 16.58
N ALA A 89 0.58 7.59 16.18
CA ALA A 89 0.15 6.42 16.94
C ALA A 89 0.68 6.47 18.39
N LYS A 90 -0.23 6.33 19.35
CA LYS A 90 0.06 6.43 20.77
C LYS A 90 0.79 5.19 21.30
N VAL A 91 1.36 5.28 22.49
CA VAL A 91 2.08 4.16 23.15
C VAL A 91 1.14 2.97 23.40
N GLU A 92 -0.13 3.22 23.69
CA GLU A 92 -1.15 2.19 23.91
C GLU A 92 -1.49 1.42 22.62
N SER A 93 -1.04 1.90 21.45
CA SER A 93 -1.14 1.17 20.18
C SER A 93 0.01 0.18 19.98
N ASN A 94 0.99 0.13 20.89
CA ASN A 94 2.02 -0.90 20.84
C ASN A 94 1.40 -2.26 21.18
N LEU A 95 1.73 -3.26 20.37
CA LEU A 95 1.32 -4.64 20.60
C LEU A 95 2.56 -5.52 20.31
N PRO A 96 3.55 -5.53 21.21
CA PRO A 96 4.82 -6.22 20.97
C PRO A 96 4.60 -7.71 20.71
N ILE A 97 5.47 -8.29 19.87
CA ILE A 97 5.44 -9.72 19.57
C ILE A 97 6.50 -10.40 20.43
N ASP A 98 6.06 -11.25 21.35
CA ASP A 98 6.98 -12.00 22.21
C ASP A 98 7.82 -13.01 21.42
N VAL A 99 9.12 -12.98 21.65
CA VAL A 99 10.09 -13.88 21.04
C VAL A 99 10.32 -15.06 21.98
N PRO A 100 10.16 -16.32 21.51
CA PRO A 100 10.48 -17.48 22.32
C PRO A 100 11.93 -17.47 22.80
N ALA A 101 12.16 -17.89 24.05
CA ALA A 101 13.51 -18.03 24.57
C ALA A 101 14.35 -18.95 23.67
N GLY A 102 15.56 -18.50 23.31
CA GLY A 102 16.45 -19.25 22.44
C GLY A 102 16.08 -19.17 20.96
N ASP A 103 15.21 -18.24 20.54
CA ASP A 103 14.98 -17.96 19.13
C ASP A 103 16.32 -17.62 18.45
N PRO A 104 16.73 -18.36 17.41
CA PRO A 104 18.08 -18.25 16.85
C PRO A 104 18.38 -16.89 16.21
N TRP A 105 17.35 -16.10 15.91
CA TRP A 105 17.49 -14.81 15.23
C TRP A 105 17.35 -13.63 16.16
N PHE A 106 16.42 -13.72 17.12
CA PHE A 106 16.01 -12.58 17.93
C PHE A 106 16.27 -12.75 19.44
N ASP A 107 16.60 -13.96 19.91
CA ASP A 107 16.99 -14.23 21.29
C ASP A 107 17.99 -15.40 21.40
N SER A 108 19.11 -15.32 20.68
CA SER A 108 20.11 -16.40 20.66
C SER A 108 20.78 -16.65 22.01
N SER A 109 20.76 -15.66 22.91
CA SER A 109 21.22 -15.77 24.30
C SER A 109 20.25 -16.50 25.23
N ALA A 110 19.04 -16.82 24.77
CA ALA A 110 17.95 -17.36 25.59
C ALA A 110 17.65 -16.53 26.84
N ALA A 111 17.63 -15.20 26.69
CA ALA A 111 17.33 -14.30 27.80
C ALA A 111 15.84 -14.36 28.19
N GLY A 112 14.95 -14.76 27.28
CA GLY A 112 13.53 -15.00 27.56
C GLY A 112 12.64 -13.74 27.66
N GLU A 113 13.19 -12.55 27.38
CA GLU A 113 12.49 -11.26 27.54
C GLU A 113 12.49 -10.41 26.24
N LYS A 114 12.85 -11.02 25.11
CA LYS A 114 12.95 -10.29 23.83
C LYS A 114 11.58 -10.13 23.18
N THR A 115 11.36 -8.96 22.57
CA THR A 115 10.13 -8.66 21.81
C THR A 115 10.47 -8.00 20.47
N LEU A 116 9.64 -8.24 19.46
CA LEU A 116 9.65 -7.49 18.22
C LEU A 116 8.67 -6.33 18.30
N ARG A 117 9.08 -5.16 17.80
CA ARG A 117 8.25 -3.97 17.79
C ARG A 117 7.12 -4.13 16.76
N PHE A 118 5.89 -4.02 17.22
CA PHE A 118 4.71 -3.98 16.37
C PHE A 118 3.72 -2.96 16.92
N LYS A 119 3.05 -2.26 16.00
CA LYS A 119 2.05 -1.23 16.31
C LYS A 119 0.75 -1.57 15.59
N ARG A 120 -0.36 -1.41 16.29
CA ARG A 120 -1.71 -1.59 15.76
C ARG A 120 -1.99 -0.56 14.65
N SER A 121 -2.68 -0.99 13.59
CA SER A 121 -3.12 -0.10 12.51
C SER A 121 -4.04 1.02 13.01
N GLY A 122 -4.17 2.10 12.23
CA GLY A 122 -5.11 3.17 12.53
C GLY A 122 -6.56 2.69 12.66
N VAL A 123 -7.39 3.53 13.28
CA VAL A 123 -8.81 3.27 13.55
C VAL A 123 -9.67 4.33 12.88
N VAL A 124 -10.84 3.97 12.37
CA VAL A 124 -11.83 4.90 11.82
C VAL A 124 -12.29 5.86 12.94
N ALA A 125 -12.35 7.15 12.65
CA ALA A 125 -12.85 8.15 13.58
C ALA A 125 -14.28 7.80 14.05
N GLY A 126 -14.56 7.94 15.35
CA GLY A 126 -15.85 7.55 15.92
C GLY A 126 -15.96 6.07 16.31
N THR A 127 -14.88 5.28 16.20
CA THR A 127 -14.84 3.88 16.67
C THR A 127 -13.67 3.64 17.63
N GLY A 128 -13.70 2.53 18.36
CA GLY A 128 -12.71 2.14 19.37
C GLY A 128 -13.12 2.55 20.79
N ALA A 129 -12.22 2.30 21.74
CA ALA A 129 -12.51 2.37 23.17
C ALA A 129 -13.17 3.69 23.63
N ASN A 130 -12.74 4.84 23.09
CA ASN A 130 -13.26 6.15 23.47
C ASN A 130 -14.73 6.37 23.09
N PHE A 131 -15.25 5.60 22.14
CA PHE A 131 -16.62 5.72 21.63
C PHE A 131 -17.51 4.56 22.07
N GLU A 132 -16.95 3.55 22.76
CA GLU A 132 -17.62 2.29 23.10
C GLU A 132 -18.25 1.61 21.87
N ILE A 133 -17.71 1.90 20.69
CA ILE A 133 -18.09 1.31 19.41
C ILE A 133 -16.94 0.41 18.98
N PRO A 134 -17.20 -0.83 18.53
CA PRO A 134 -16.17 -1.75 18.09
C PRO A 134 -15.19 -1.11 17.11
N ARG A 135 -13.89 -1.28 17.36
CA ARG A 135 -12.80 -0.65 16.61
C ARG A 135 -12.84 -1.06 15.13
N GLU A 136 -12.99 -0.10 14.23
CA GLU A 136 -12.90 -0.34 12.79
C GLU A 136 -11.55 0.10 12.22
N GLN A 137 -10.92 -0.72 11.37
CA GLN A 137 -9.76 -0.29 10.60
C GLN A 137 -10.25 0.37 9.31
N PHE A 138 -9.46 1.29 8.76
CA PHE A 138 -9.75 1.91 7.47
C PHE A 138 -8.76 1.47 6.40
N ASN A 139 -9.20 1.59 5.16
CA ASN A 139 -8.35 1.49 3.98
C ASN A 139 -7.81 2.88 3.62
N LYS A 140 -6.51 3.07 3.39
CA LYS A 140 -5.92 4.37 2.98
C LYS A 140 -5.97 4.63 1.48
N VAL A 141 -6.29 3.62 0.69
CA VAL A 141 -6.41 3.72 -0.78
C VAL A 141 -7.85 3.47 -1.21
N THR A 142 -8.13 3.65 -2.50
CA THR A 142 -9.41 3.25 -3.10
C THR A 142 -9.57 1.73 -2.97
N SER A 143 -10.82 1.25 -2.91
CA SER A 143 -11.09 -0.20 -2.82
C SER A 143 -11.31 -0.85 -4.19
N PHE A 144 -11.06 -0.10 -5.27
CA PHE A 144 -11.32 -0.51 -6.64
C PHE A 144 -10.02 -0.99 -7.29
N LEU A 145 -10.16 -1.74 -8.38
CA LEU A 145 -9.06 -1.95 -9.32
C LEU A 145 -9.05 -0.79 -10.31
N ASP A 146 -8.52 0.35 -9.87
CA ASP A 146 -8.53 1.62 -10.61
C ASP A 146 -7.13 2.19 -10.87
N LEU A 147 -6.10 1.36 -10.67
CA LEU A 147 -4.70 1.74 -10.84
C LEU A 147 -4.27 2.88 -9.91
N SER A 148 -4.87 2.98 -8.73
CA SER A 148 -4.52 3.97 -7.71
C SER A 148 -3.09 3.83 -7.20
N GLN A 149 -2.50 2.64 -7.24
CA GLN A 149 -1.08 2.44 -6.98
C GLN A 149 -0.17 3.06 -8.05
N VAL A 150 -0.69 3.33 -9.25
CA VAL A 150 -0.02 4.08 -10.30
C VAL A 150 -0.39 5.57 -10.22
N TYR A 151 -1.66 5.91 -10.05
CA TYR A 151 -2.20 7.27 -10.22
C TYR A 151 -2.40 8.09 -8.92
N GLY A 152 -2.39 7.42 -7.77
CA GLY A 152 -2.64 8.00 -6.45
C GLY A 152 -4.12 8.01 -6.08
N SER A 153 -4.40 7.80 -4.79
CA SER A 153 -5.75 7.83 -4.22
C SER A 153 -6.18 9.20 -3.68
N ASP A 154 -5.34 10.23 -3.82
CA ASP A 154 -5.63 11.60 -3.40
C ASP A 154 -5.06 12.61 -4.40
N ALA A 155 -5.68 13.80 -4.45
CA ALA A 155 -5.33 14.81 -5.44
C ALA A 155 -3.90 15.37 -5.29
N THR A 156 -3.35 15.38 -4.08
CA THR A 156 -1.97 15.84 -3.82
C THR A 156 -0.99 14.86 -4.42
N ARG A 157 -1.13 13.56 -4.11
CA ARG A 157 -0.29 12.49 -4.63
C ARG A 157 -0.42 12.37 -6.15
N ALA A 158 -1.65 12.35 -6.67
CA ALA A 158 -1.92 12.31 -8.11
C ALA A 158 -1.35 13.53 -8.83
N GLY A 159 -1.38 14.71 -8.20
CA GLY A 159 -0.78 15.92 -8.72
C GLY A 159 0.74 15.86 -8.81
N ALA A 160 1.40 15.26 -7.82
CA ALA A 160 2.86 15.20 -7.69
C ALA A 160 3.57 14.39 -8.77
N GLN A 161 2.84 13.57 -9.52
CA GLN A 161 3.39 12.68 -10.55
C GLN A 161 2.99 13.06 -11.98
N ARG A 162 2.20 14.13 -12.16
CA ARG A 162 1.75 14.57 -13.50
C ARG A 162 2.75 15.54 -14.11
N GLU A 163 3.16 15.28 -15.36
CA GLU A 163 4.01 16.21 -16.12
C GLU A 163 3.23 17.48 -16.51
N ARG A 164 1.89 17.40 -16.53
CA ARG A 164 0.97 18.48 -16.98
C ARG A 164 1.22 18.93 -18.42
N LYS A 165 1.95 18.13 -19.19
CA LYS A 165 2.24 18.30 -20.60
C LYS A 165 1.97 16.98 -21.33
N GLY A 166 1.33 17.05 -22.49
CA GLY A 166 1.03 15.88 -23.32
C GLY A 166 0.15 14.81 -22.65
N GLY A 167 -0.51 15.11 -21.53
CA GLY A 167 -1.25 14.11 -20.76
C GLY A 167 -0.37 13.11 -20.00
N ARG A 168 0.94 13.37 -19.87
CA ARG A 168 1.94 12.41 -19.37
C ARG A 168 2.12 12.42 -17.85
N LEU A 169 2.68 11.33 -17.35
CA LEU A 169 3.30 11.21 -16.03
C LEU A 169 4.78 11.61 -16.09
N LEU A 170 5.26 12.19 -14.98
CA LEU A 170 6.66 12.51 -14.78
C LEU A 170 7.52 11.24 -14.86
N MET A 171 8.66 11.39 -15.53
CA MET A 171 9.70 10.38 -15.70
C MET A 171 11.05 11.09 -15.68
N ALA A 172 12.07 10.45 -15.11
CA ALA A 172 13.44 10.89 -15.24
C ALA A 172 13.98 10.63 -16.66
N SER A 173 15.06 11.31 -17.05
CA SER A 173 15.65 11.18 -18.39
C SER A 173 16.23 9.80 -18.70
N ASP A 174 16.58 9.03 -17.67
CA ASP A 174 17.00 7.62 -17.75
C ASP A 174 15.81 6.64 -17.84
N GLY A 175 14.59 7.16 -17.86
CA GLY A 175 13.37 6.37 -17.90
C GLY A 175 13.01 5.73 -16.56
N LEU A 176 13.57 6.17 -15.43
CA LEU A 176 13.09 5.79 -14.10
C LEU A 176 11.94 6.69 -13.64
N LEU A 177 11.27 6.28 -12.57
CA LEU A 177 10.32 7.12 -11.85
C LEU A 177 10.98 8.42 -11.38
N PRO A 178 10.22 9.50 -11.19
CA PRO A 178 10.75 10.74 -10.63
C PRO A 178 11.17 10.55 -9.18
N LEU A 179 12.24 11.23 -8.79
CA LEU A 179 12.65 11.37 -7.40
C LEU A 179 11.66 12.24 -6.61
N ASN A 180 11.58 12.04 -5.30
CA ASN A 180 10.63 12.70 -4.41
C ASN A 180 11.03 14.14 -4.03
N THR A 181 11.26 14.98 -5.03
CA THR A 181 11.62 16.39 -4.87
C THR A 181 10.49 17.24 -4.30
N LEU A 182 9.23 16.78 -4.45
CA LEU A 182 8.04 17.44 -3.90
C LEU A 182 7.72 17.03 -2.45
N GLY A 183 8.49 16.11 -1.87
CA GLY A 183 8.37 15.74 -0.46
C GLY A 183 7.04 15.06 -0.10
N VAL A 184 6.42 14.32 -1.02
CA VAL A 184 5.22 13.53 -0.71
C VAL A 184 5.57 12.40 0.28
N PRO A 185 4.65 11.99 1.16
CA PRO A 185 4.91 10.90 2.11
C PRO A 185 5.21 9.58 1.37
N ASN A 186 6.31 8.91 1.74
CA ASN A 186 6.66 7.57 1.27
C ASN A 186 6.99 6.68 2.47
N ALA A 187 6.69 5.40 2.37
CA ALA A 187 7.25 4.39 3.25
C ALA A 187 8.76 4.37 3.05
N ASN A 188 9.50 4.48 4.14
CA ASN A 188 10.96 4.55 4.13
C ASN A 188 11.57 3.59 5.18
N PRO A 189 11.43 2.28 4.97
CA PRO A 189 11.87 1.28 5.96
C PRO A 189 13.39 1.27 6.17
N LEU A 190 14.15 1.84 5.25
CA LEU A 190 15.62 1.89 5.28
C LEU A 190 16.17 3.26 5.69
N ASP A 191 15.29 4.19 6.12
CA ASP A 191 15.66 5.54 6.57
C ASP A 191 16.58 6.31 5.60
N ARG A 192 16.31 6.15 4.29
CA ARG A 192 17.05 6.85 3.23
C ARG A 192 16.66 8.34 3.17
N PRO A 193 17.52 9.22 2.63
CA PRO A 193 17.11 10.59 2.33
C PRO A 193 15.83 10.59 1.48
N ARG A 194 14.86 11.42 1.88
CA ARG A 194 13.50 11.39 1.31
C ARG A 194 13.52 11.66 -0.20
N GLU A 195 14.35 12.60 -0.61
CA GLU A 195 14.61 13.04 -1.97
C GLU A 195 15.24 11.97 -2.86
N GLU A 196 15.82 10.92 -2.29
CA GLU A 196 16.35 9.77 -3.04
C GLU A 196 15.31 8.67 -3.29
N LEU A 197 14.10 8.80 -2.72
CA LEU A 197 13.02 7.84 -2.94
C LEU A 197 12.28 8.17 -4.24
N PHE A 198 11.83 7.15 -4.95
CA PHE A 198 10.99 7.31 -6.12
C PHE A 198 9.53 7.65 -5.75
N VAL A 199 8.83 8.34 -6.64
CA VAL A 199 7.40 8.67 -6.50
C VAL A 199 6.57 7.97 -7.58
N SER A 200 5.49 7.35 -7.14
CA SER A 200 4.40 6.78 -7.96
C SER A 200 3.07 6.94 -7.21
N GLY A 201 1.96 6.36 -7.64
CA GLY A 201 0.65 6.53 -6.99
C GLY A 201 0.60 6.05 -5.54
N ASP A 202 1.19 4.89 -5.23
CA ASP A 202 1.24 4.33 -3.88
C ASP A 202 2.52 4.71 -3.13
N ASN A 203 2.41 4.95 -1.83
CA ASN A 203 3.53 5.39 -0.99
C ASN A 203 4.52 4.26 -0.64
N ARG A 204 4.21 3.00 -0.96
CA ARG A 204 5.04 1.82 -0.75
C ARG A 204 5.77 1.38 -2.02
N ALA A 205 5.81 2.18 -3.08
CA ALA A 205 6.50 1.82 -4.34
C ALA A 205 7.99 1.42 -4.15
N ASN A 206 8.64 1.90 -3.09
CA ASN A 206 10.06 1.68 -2.80
C ASN A 206 10.34 0.48 -1.87
N VAL A 207 9.34 -0.34 -1.49
CA VAL A 207 9.56 -1.40 -0.48
C VAL A 207 10.45 -2.53 -0.96
N GLN A 208 10.49 -2.81 -2.26
CA GLN A 208 11.40 -3.79 -2.86
C GLN A 208 11.55 -3.58 -4.38
N PRO A 209 12.68 -3.99 -5.01
CA PRO A 209 12.99 -3.65 -6.41
C PRO A 209 12.04 -4.19 -7.47
N GLY A 210 11.52 -5.40 -7.33
CA GLY A 210 10.57 -6.01 -8.27
C GLY A 210 9.24 -5.26 -8.35
N LEU A 211 8.73 -4.75 -7.23
CA LEU A 211 7.56 -3.86 -7.21
C LEU A 211 7.89 -2.51 -7.85
N LEU A 212 9.06 -1.94 -7.54
CA LEU A 212 9.49 -0.66 -8.11
C LEU A 212 9.61 -0.72 -9.64
N VAL A 213 10.10 -1.83 -10.19
CA VAL A 213 10.12 -2.10 -11.63
C VAL A 213 8.71 -2.05 -12.20
N LEU A 214 7.73 -2.67 -11.55
CA LEU A 214 6.34 -2.64 -12.02
C LEU A 214 5.74 -1.22 -12.02
N HIS A 215 5.95 -0.42 -10.97
CA HIS A 215 5.54 0.99 -10.98
C HIS A 215 6.18 1.77 -12.14
N THR A 216 7.47 1.52 -12.40
CA THR A 216 8.21 2.16 -13.51
C THR A 216 7.62 1.77 -14.86
N LEU A 217 7.31 0.48 -15.07
CA LEU A 217 6.70 -0.02 -16.29
C LEU A 217 5.32 0.61 -16.52
N TRP A 218 4.48 0.71 -15.50
CA TRP A 218 3.16 1.34 -15.63
C TRP A 218 3.21 2.83 -15.95
N HIS A 219 4.20 3.58 -15.43
CA HIS A 219 4.40 4.97 -15.84
C HIS A 219 4.83 5.08 -17.31
N ARG A 220 5.74 4.20 -17.76
CA ARG A 220 6.18 4.15 -19.16
C ARG A 220 5.01 3.80 -20.09
N GLU A 221 4.21 2.81 -19.71
CA GLU A 221 3.02 2.38 -20.44
C GLU A 221 1.99 3.50 -20.54
N HIS A 222 1.72 4.23 -19.45
CA HIS A 222 0.86 5.41 -19.50
C HIS A 222 1.37 6.45 -20.49
N ASN A 223 2.67 6.74 -20.47
CA ASN A 223 3.28 7.73 -21.36
C ASN A 223 3.26 7.29 -22.83
N ALA A 224 3.47 6.00 -23.11
CA ALA A 224 3.33 5.46 -24.45
C ALA A 224 1.90 5.63 -24.99
N ASN A 225 0.89 5.28 -24.19
CA ASN A 225 -0.52 5.47 -24.54
C ASN A 225 -0.88 6.96 -24.73
N ALA A 226 -0.34 7.85 -23.89
CA ALA A 226 -0.56 9.29 -24.02
C ALA A 226 0.01 9.85 -25.33
N ASP A 227 1.20 9.38 -25.74
CA ASP A 227 1.84 9.79 -26.98
C ASP A 227 1.08 9.26 -28.22
N GLU A 228 0.60 8.02 -28.18
CA GLU A 228 -0.23 7.41 -29.24
C GLU A 228 -1.53 8.20 -29.43
N LEU A 229 -2.27 8.46 -28.34
CA LEU A 229 -3.50 9.25 -28.38
C LEU A 229 -3.26 10.68 -28.89
N ALA A 230 -2.12 11.28 -28.55
CA ALA A 230 -1.76 12.60 -29.06
C ALA A 230 -1.54 12.58 -30.57
N ALA A 231 -0.90 11.55 -31.11
CA ALA A 231 -0.71 11.38 -32.55
C ALA A 231 -2.05 11.20 -33.28
N GLU A 232 -2.94 10.35 -32.77
CA GLU A 232 -4.28 10.15 -33.34
C GLU A 232 -5.11 11.43 -33.37
N LEU A 233 -5.01 12.27 -32.33
CA LEU A 233 -5.70 13.55 -32.28
C LEU A 233 -5.18 14.53 -33.33
N VAL A 234 -3.88 14.53 -33.62
CA VAL A 234 -3.29 15.35 -34.67
C VAL A 234 -3.76 14.88 -36.05
N GLU A 235 -3.70 13.57 -36.30
CA GLU A 235 -4.17 12.97 -37.57
C GLU A 235 -5.67 13.19 -37.77
N GLY A 236 -6.47 12.98 -36.73
CA GLY A 236 -7.92 13.19 -36.76
C GLY A 236 -8.32 14.65 -36.99
N ARG A 237 -7.53 15.62 -36.51
CA ARG A 237 -7.72 17.06 -36.81
C ARG A 237 -7.33 17.38 -38.25
N ALA A 238 -6.21 16.83 -38.73
CA ALA A 238 -5.79 16.97 -40.12
C ALA A 238 -6.85 16.41 -41.09
N ALA A 239 -7.43 15.24 -40.78
CA ALA A 239 -8.48 14.62 -41.57
C ALA A 239 -9.81 15.40 -41.57
N ARG A 240 -10.09 16.18 -40.52
CA ARG A 240 -11.29 17.05 -40.43
C ARG A 240 -11.08 18.44 -41.03
N GLY A 241 -9.87 18.77 -41.49
CA GLY A 241 -9.54 20.12 -41.98
C GLY A 241 -9.41 21.18 -40.88
N ASP A 242 -9.43 20.79 -39.61
CA ASP A 242 -9.30 21.67 -38.44
C ASP A 242 -7.82 21.91 -38.07
N ALA A 243 -6.96 22.08 -39.09
CA ALA A 243 -5.56 22.39 -38.88
C ALA A 243 -5.39 23.88 -38.51
N ARG A 244 -5.57 24.20 -37.22
CA ARG A 244 -5.07 25.41 -36.58
C ARG A 244 -4.37 25.08 -35.27
#